data_AF-A0A819RNP4-F1
#
_entry.id   AF-A0A819RNP4-F1
#
_cell.length_a   1.000
_cell.length_b   1.000
_cell.length_c   1.000
_cell.angle_alpha   90.00
_cell.angle_beta   90.00
_cell.angle_gamma   90.00
#
_symmetry.space_group_name_H-M   'P 1'
#
loop_
_entity.id
_entity.type
_entity.pdbx_description
1 polymer ?
#
loop_
_entity_poly.entity_id
_entity_poly.type
_entity_poly.pdbx_seq_one_letter_code
_entity_poly.pdbx_strand_id
1 'polypeptide(L)'
;MTTWRYSRITKTNNTTSVITAVASIHNTHATFGNAATKIQGAFRNHQARLRLKNEAAWKIHEKLEYSNEQTEAKLRDMFEKLLKASDILSPSVTKLLQKPGLPLEEKELLKLTNPDDIQVEVNYRGPHIESSIKRSTLVDLIEAFQKGEILHEKYVYIILHQARVILKTLPNVNHINLSNLHHIFIIGDLHGQLPDLLHIFNVNGLPATDNPYIFNGDFVDRGSNSIEIILLVLIAFILCPSSVFLNRGNHEDIMITARYGFQEEINNKYPKCKTQLIDLFKDLFSWLPIYSCIDTGISNIMIVHGGISNRINLKQINSLARNRYISIIIPPKSKNIDERLTKDEQDEYLQMADLLWSDPDPQNRSGCRNNDDRYMGCFFGSNITEEFLNKNHFSMIIRSHQVKEKGYDFDHNRKVLTVFSASNYCEGSNCGAFARWDYMTDEPQITSYTLEDINSSEKLSFNKQVTLFEDPVYQTLMKKIVAKKSLLKKEFEKSDKNRTNHLSPTIWSDIMKNVLQIDLPWLTLRSKFSHVGIMEDLYMWKDTLMALFNLIDSDHSGFISRNEFSDVLKLLFYGENGSNNVNQAYIEEVISAMDFDKDGKIDVNEFLGKIWKKD
;
A
#
# COMPACT_ATOMS: atom_id res chain seq x y z
N MET A 1 37.37 -10.69 -34.10
CA MET A 1 38.38 -10.57 -35.17
C MET A 1 37.62 -10.13 -36.42
N THR A 2 37.82 -9.00 -37.09
CA THR A 2 38.92 -8.04 -37.13
C THR A 2 38.36 -6.73 -37.71
N THR A 3 39.12 -5.66 -37.55
CA THR A 3 38.76 -4.25 -37.61
C THR A 3 39.13 -3.51 -38.91
N TRP A 4 38.36 -2.45 -39.21
CA TRP A 4 38.77 -1.09 -39.68
C TRP A 4 39.31 -0.80 -41.12
N ARG A 5 38.58 0.13 -41.78
CA ARG A 5 38.98 1.42 -42.45
C ARG A 5 39.48 1.52 -43.91
N TYR A 6 38.67 2.27 -44.68
CA TYR A 6 38.95 3.45 -45.55
C TYR A 6 39.90 3.34 -46.77
N SER A 7 39.37 3.74 -47.95
CA SER A 7 40.00 4.81 -48.75
C SER A 7 38.97 5.53 -49.64
N ARG A 8 39.08 6.86 -49.70
CA ARG A 8 38.32 7.78 -50.55
C ARG A 8 39.06 8.03 -51.87
N ILE A 9 38.35 7.81 -52.96
CA ILE A 9 38.14 8.67 -54.14
C ILE A 9 39.37 9.18 -54.90
N THR A 10 39.44 8.81 -56.19
CA THR A 10 39.92 9.69 -57.27
C THR A 10 38.88 9.78 -58.39
N LYS A 11 38.52 11.02 -58.74
CA LYS A 11 37.55 11.44 -59.76
C LYS A 11 38.05 11.15 -61.17
N THR A 12 37.21 10.58 -62.03
CA THR A 12 37.15 10.92 -63.47
C THR A 12 35.70 10.85 -63.96
N ASN A 13 35.28 11.91 -64.64
CA ASN A 13 33.95 12.13 -65.20
C ASN A 13 33.57 11.04 -66.22
N ASN A 14 32.41 10.42 -66.04
CA ASN A 14 31.67 9.81 -67.14
C ASN A 14 30.17 9.90 -66.86
N THR A 15 29.48 10.76 -67.63
CA THR A 15 28.06 11.09 -67.53
C THR A 15 27.12 9.90 -67.77
N THR A 16 27.65 8.73 -68.13
CA THR A 16 26.92 7.47 -68.24
C THR A 16 26.69 6.78 -66.87
N SER A 17 27.47 7.08 -65.82
CA SER A 17 27.29 6.42 -64.51
C SER A 17 26.18 7.04 -63.65
N VAL A 18 25.75 8.27 -63.96
CA VAL A 18 24.73 8.98 -63.18
C VAL A 18 23.32 8.51 -63.53
N ILE A 19 23.05 8.17 -64.79
CA ILE A 19 21.73 7.65 -65.20
C ILE A 19 21.51 6.23 -64.65
N THR A 20 22.54 5.39 -64.62
CA THR A 20 22.47 4.04 -64.02
C THR A 20 22.42 4.10 -62.49
N ALA A 21 23.09 5.07 -61.85
CA ALA A 21 23.00 5.29 -60.41
C ALA A 21 21.62 5.84 -59.99
N VAL A 22 21.02 6.77 -60.74
CA VAL A 22 19.68 7.30 -60.44
C VAL A 22 18.59 6.24 -60.67
N ALA A 23 18.72 5.40 -61.70
CA ALA A 23 17.81 4.26 -61.91
C ALA A 23 17.99 3.17 -60.82
N SER A 24 19.21 2.92 -60.36
CA SER A 24 19.51 2.04 -59.23
C SER A 24 18.99 2.60 -57.90
N ILE A 25 19.09 3.91 -57.66
CA ILE A 25 18.60 4.60 -56.46
C ILE A 25 17.06 4.66 -56.45
N HIS A 26 16.40 4.85 -57.60
CA HIS A 26 14.93 4.75 -57.66
C HIS A 26 14.43 3.32 -57.46
N ASN A 27 15.12 2.30 -57.98
CA ASN A 27 14.76 0.91 -57.73
C ASN A 27 15.05 0.47 -56.30
N THR A 28 16.11 0.96 -55.66
CA THR A 28 16.40 0.68 -54.24
C THR A 28 15.46 1.44 -53.31
N HIS A 29 15.05 2.68 -53.59
CA HIS A 29 14.02 3.36 -52.78
C HIS A 29 12.63 2.71 -52.93
N ALA A 30 12.26 2.21 -54.12
CA ALA A 30 11.02 1.47 -54.32
C ALA A 30 11.04 0.09 -53.64
N THR A 31 12.19 -0.60 -53.64
CA THR A 31 12.35 -1.90 -52.94
C THR A 31 12.56 -1.76 -51.44
N PHE A 32 13.25 -0.73 -50.94
CA PHE A 32 13.31 -0.40 -49.51
C PHE A 32 11.98 0.13 -49.00
N GLY A 33 11.26 0.95 -49.76
CA GLY A 33 9.90 1.38 -49.45
C GLY A 33 8.95 0.18 -49.37
N ASN A 34 9.00 -0.74 -50.35
CA ASN A 34 8.21 -1.97 -50.31
C ASN A 34 8.65 -2.95 -49.23
N ALA A 35 9.94 -3.07 -48.93
CA ALA A 35 10.46 -3.93 -47.86
C ALA A 35 10.13 -3.35 -46.48
N ALA A 36 10.28 -2.05 -46.27
CA ALA A 36 9.89 -1.37 -45.03
C ALA A 36 8.38 -1.40 -44.82
N THR A 37 7.58 -1.25 -45.89
CA THR A 37 6.11 -1.38 -45.80
C THR A 37 5.68 -2.83 -45.57
N LYS A 38 6.40 -3.82 -46.12
CA LYS A 38 6.20 -5.25 -45.82
C LYS A 38 6.66 -5.64 -44.42
N ILE A 39 7.76 -5.05 -43.91
CA ILE A 39 8.25 -5.27 -42.54
C ILE A 39 7.32 -4.58 -41.55
N GLN A 40 6.89 -3.34 -41.80
CA GLN A 40 5.88 -2.65 -41.00
C GLN A 40 4.52 -3.35 -41.08
N GLY A 41 4.14 -3.87 -42.25
CA GLY A 41 2.94 -4.68 -42.42
C GLY A 41 3.03 -6.01 -41.69
N ALA A 42 4.17 -6.69 -41.75
CA ALA A 42 4.44 -7.93 -41.02
C ALA A 42 4.52 -7.68 -39.52
N PHE A 43 5.11 -6.57 -39.07
CA PHE A 43 5.16 -6.15 -37.68
C PHE A 43 3.78 -5.75 -37.17
N ARG A 44 3.00 -4.97 -37.93
CA ARG A 44 1.59 -4.65 -37.61
C ARG A 44 0.72 -5.89 -37.60
N ASN A 45 0.91 -6.83 -38.52
CA ASN A 45 0.20 -8.11 -38.54
C ASN A 45 0.65 -9.05 -37.42
N HIS A 46 1.92 -9.02 -37.04
CA HIS A 46 2.45 -9.77 -35.91
C HIS A 46 1.93 -9.18 -34.59
N GLN A 47 1.93 -7.85 -34.44
CA GLN A 47 1.32 -7.12 -33.33
C GLN A 47 -0.19 -7.31 -33.29
N ALA A 48 -0.89 -7.33 -34.43
CA ALA A 48 -2.33 -7.63 -34.49
C ALA A 48 -2.62 -9.10 -34.16
N ARG A 49 -1.76 -10.04 -34.56
CA ARG A 49 -1.86 -11.45 -34.16
C ARG A 49 -1.52 -11.66 -32.70
N LEU A 50 -0.55 -10.93 -32.15
CA LEU A 50 -0.25 -10.88 -30.72
C LEU A 50 -1.43 -10.30 -29.96
N ARG A 51 -2.01 -9.18 -30.40
CA ARG A 51 -3.26 -8.63 -29.83
C ARG A 51 -4.41 -9.62 -29.89
N LEU A 52 -4.67 -10.27 -31.02
CA LEU A 52 -5.72 -11.28 -31.12
C LEU A 52 -5.45 -12.53 -30.26
N LYS A 53 -4.18 -12.94 -30.15
CA LYS A 53 -3.75 -14.03 -29.27
C LYS A 53 -3.89 -13.63 -27.80
N ASN A 54 -3.57 -12.38 -27.47
CA ASN A 54 -3.67 -11.80 -26.13
C ASN A 54 -5.13 -11.57 -25.76
N GLU A 55 -5.99 -11.06 -26.67
CA GLU A 55 -7.44 -10.94 -26.49
C GLU A 55 -8.11 -12.31 -26.35
N ALA A 56 -7.64 -13.33 -27.09
CA ALA A 56 -8.14 -14.69 -26.96
C ALA A 56 -7.67 -15.35 -25.67
N ALA A 57 -6.39 -15.21 -25.31
CA ALA A 57 -5.83 -15.66 -24.04
C ALA A 57 -6.49 -14.95 -22.87
N TRP A 58 -6.75 -13.66 -23.00
CA TRP A 58 -7.52 -12.82 -22.07
C TRP A 58 -8.93 -13.36 -21.89
N LYS A 59 -9.70 -13.54 -22.97
CA LYS A 59 -11.05 -14.10 -22.91
C LYS A 59 -11.09 -15.53 -22.36
N ILE A 60 -10.03 -16.30 -22.55
CA ILE A 60 -9.87 -17.64 -21.97
C ILE A 60 -9.54 -17.53 -20.49
N HIS A 61 -8.65 -16.62 -20.11
CA HIS A 61 -8.23 -16.35 -18.74
C HIS A 61 -9.38 -15.80 -17.90
N GLU A 62 -10.04 -14.75 -18.37
CA GLU A 62 -11.29 -14.19 -17.86
C GLU A 62 -12.32 -15.30 -17.63
N LYS A 63 -12.56 -16.15 -18.63
CA LYS A 63 -13.47 -17.32 -18.47
C LYS A 63 -12.96 -18.38 -17.51
N LEU A 64 -11.65 -18.57 -17.35
CA LEU A 64 -11.05 -19.54 -16.43
C LEU A 64 -11.11 -19.04 -14.98
N GLU A 65 -10.79 -17.77 -14.74
CA GLU A 65 -10.96 -17.07 -13.46
C GLU A 65 -12.42 -17.16 -13.01
N TYR A 66 -13.35 -16.73 -13.88
CA TYR A 66 -14.78 -16.82 -13.60
C TYR A 66 -15.31 -18.27 -13.56
N SER A 67 -14.64 -19.26 -14.19
CA SER A 67 -15.03 -20.68 -14.08
C SER A 67 -14.57 -21.35 -12.78
N ASN A 68 -13.46 -20.90 -12.20
CA ASN A 68 -13.05 -21.30 -10.86
C ASN A 68 -14.00 -20.72 -9.80
N GLU A 69 -14.55 -19.52 -10.07
CA GLU A 69 -15.67 -18.91 -9.33
C GLU A 69 -17.01 -19.64 -9.62
N GLN A 70 -17.25 -20.23 -10.80
CA GLN A 70 -18.40 -21.15 -11.02
C GLN A 70 -18.37 -22.41 -10.14
N THR A 71 -17.21 -22.83 -9.65
CA THR A 71 -17.14 -23.88 -8.61
C THR A 71 -17.71 -23.37 -7.28
N GLU A 72 -17.63 -22.06 -7.03
CA GLU A 72 -18.31 -21.36 -5.95
C GLU A 72 -19.82 -21.30 -6.19
N ALA A 73 -20.30 -21.29 -7.45
CA ALA A 73 -21.73 -21.45 -7.76
C ALA A 73 -22.30 -22.79 -7.27
N LYS A 74 -21.53 -23.89 -7.34
CA LYS A 74 -21.94 -25.18 -6.74
C LYS A 74 -21.92 -25.14 -5.22
N LEU A 75 -20.95 -24.46 -4.61
CA LEU A 75 -20.84 -24.30 -3.16
C LEU A 75 -21.94 -23.38 -2.62
N ARG A 76 -22.25 -22.27 -3.28
CA ARG A 76 -23.29 -21.30 -2.92
C ARG A 76 -24.69 -21.81 -3.21
N ASP A 77 -24.91 -22.57 -4.29
CA ASP A 77 -26.16 -23.33 -4.49
C ASP A 77 -26.29 -24.41 -3.40
N MET A 78 -25.20 -25.09 -3.01
CA MET A 78 -25.17 -25.94 -1.81
C MET A 78 -25.48 -25.14 -0.54
N PHE A 79 -24.88 -23.99 -0.31
CA PHE A 79 -25.00 -23.19 0.91
C PHE A 79 -26.37 -22.52 1.01
N GLU A 80 -26.94 -22.01 -0.09
CA GLU A 80 -28.33 -21.54 -0.14
C GLU A 80 -29.30 -22.70 0.04
N LYS A 81 -29.04 -23.88 -0.55
CA LYS A 81 -29.84 -25.09 -0.30
C LYS A 81 -29.70 -25.57 1.14
N LEU A 82 -28.53 -25.46 1.77
CA LEU A 82 -28.25 -25.82 3.18
C LEU A 82 -28.86 -24.81 4.16
N LEU A 83 -28.85 -23.51 3.84
CA LEU A 83 -29.50 -22.44 4.59
C LEU A 83 -31.03 -22.53 4.48
N LYS A 84 -31.56 -23.02 3.34
CA LYS A 84 -32.98 -23.35 3.14
C LYS A 84 -33.36 -24.72 3.74
N ALA A 85 -32.42 -25.64 3.88
CA ALA A 85 -32.60 -27.00 4.43
C ALA A 85 -32.14 -27.14 5.88
N SER A 86 -31.94 -26.03 6.60
CA SER A 86 -31.51 -26.01 8.01
C SER A 86 -32.47 -26.73 8.96
N ASP A 87 -33.68 -27.06 8.49
CA ASP A 87 -34.69 -27.82 9.23
C ASP A 87 -34.47 -29.35 9.19
N ILE A 88 -33.54 -29.88 8.37
CA ILE A 88 -33.43 -31.33 8.08
C ILE A 88 -32.01 -31.91 8.25
N LEU A 89 -30.99 -31.11 8.55
CA LEU A 89 -29.61 -31.62 8.62
C LEU A 89 -29.31 -32.39 9.91
N SER A 90 -28.68 -33.57 9.76
CA SER A 90 -28.31 -34.40 10.90
C SER A 90 -27.20 -33.76 11.76
N PRO A 91 -27.19 -33.99 13.08
CA PRO A 91 -26.24 -33.39 14.02
C PRO A 91 -24.75 -33.57 13.64
N SER A 92 -24.44 -34.60 12.86
CA SER A 92 -23.08 -34.92 12.43
C SER A 92 -22.53 -33.98 11.34
N VAL A 93 -23.39 -33.46 10.45
CA VAL A 93 -22.98 -32.52 9.38
C VAL A 93 -22.82 -31.11 9.94
N THR A 94 -23.69 -30.71 10.87
CA THR A 94 -23.57 -29.45 11.62
C THR A 94 -22.23 -29.39 12.36
N LYS A 95 -21.76 -30.52 12.92
CA LYS A 95 -20.48 -30.61 13.63
C LYS A 95 -19.24 -30.44 12.73
N LEU A 96 -19.34 -30.78 11.44
CA LEU A 96 -18.27 -30.60 10.44
C LEU A 96 -18.21 -29.16 9.89
N LEU A 97 -19.37 -28.49 9.77
CA LEU A 97 -19.48 -27.06 9.42
C LEU A 97 -19.26 -26.13 10.63
N GLN A 98 -19.26 -26.66 11.86
CA GLN A 98 -19.10 -25.92 13.12
C GLN A 98 -17.65 -25.62 13.53
N LYS A 99 -16.64 -25.99 12.73
CA LYS A 99 -15.24 -25.61 13.00
C LYS A 99 -14.64 -24.60 12.00
N PRO A 100 -15.22 -23.40 11.80
CA PRO A 100 -14.38 -22.21 11.91
C PRO A 100 -14.14 -22.02 13.39
N GLY A 101 -12.91 -22.25 13.85
CA GLY A 101 -12.55 -22.07 15.26
C GLY A 101 -13.12 -20.74 15.75
N LEU A 102 -13.78 -20.76 16.91
CA LEU A 102 -13.89 -19.55 17.72
C LEU A 102 -12.52 -18.85 17.66
N PRO A 103 -12.46 -17.52 17.49
CA PRO A 103 -11.18 -16.83 17.62
C PRO A 103 -10.51 -17.39 18.88
N LEU A 104 -9.31 -17.96 18.74
CA LEU A 104 -8.46 -18.18 19.91
C LEU A 104 -8.57 -16.88 20.71
N GLU A 105 -8.88 -16.97 22.00
CA GLU A 105 -8.93 -15.76 22.82
C GLU A 105 -7.61 -15.03 22.56
N GLU A 106 -7.66 -13.73 22.27
CA GLU A 106 -6.50 -12.98 21.78
C GLU A 106 -5.24 -13.24 22.63
N LYS A 107 -5.44 -13.38 23.93
CA LYS A 107 -4.40 -13.75 24.90
C LYS A 107 -3.70 -15.07 24.60
N GLU A 108 -4.45 -16.10 24.19
CA GLU A 108 -3.90 -17.39 23.79
C GLU A 108 -3.15 -17.29 22.46
N LEU A 109 -3.69 -16.56 21.47
CA LEU A 109 -3.01 -16.34 20.20
C LEU A 109 -1.67 -15.63 20.39
N LEU A 110 -1.64 -14.55 21.18
CA LEU A 110 -0.42 -13.80 21.49
C LEU A 110 0.60 -14.65 22.27
N LYS A 111 0.13 -15.51 23.18
CA LYS A 111 1.01 -16.44 23.90
C LYS A 111 1.63 -17.49 22.97
N LEU A 112 0.85 -18.05 22.04
CA LEU A 112 1.32 -19.07 21.09
C LEU A 112 2.25 -18.52 20.01
N THR A 113 2.23 -17.20 19.79
CA THR A 113 2.98 -16.51 18.74
C THR A 113 4.03 -15.55 19.31
N ASN A 114 4.40 -15.71 20.58
CA ASN A 114 5.37 -14.83 21.24
C ASN A 114 6.78 -15.04 20.65
N PRO A 115 7.40 -14.02 20.03
CA PRO A 115 8.73 -14.13 19.43
C PRO A 115 9.85 -14.46 20.44
N ASP A 116 9.68 -14.09 21.71
CA ASP A 116 10.70 -14.30 22.75
C ASP A 116 10.86 -15.78 23.11
N ASP A 117 9.79 -16.57 22.95
CA ASP A 117 9.79 -18.02 23.20
C ASP A 117 10.42 -18.81 22.04
N ILE A 118 10.74 -18.16 20.93
CA ILE A 118 11.27 -18.78 19.72
C ILE A 118 12.79 -18.57 19.64
N GLN A 119 13.52 -19.69 19.59
CA GLN A 119 14.97 -19.73 19.41
C GLN A 119 15.31 -19.77 17.91
N VAL A 120 16.21 -18.89 17.48
CA VAL A 120 16.72 -18.89 16.10
C VAL A 120 17.86 -19.89 16.01
N GLU A 121 17.82 -20.80 15.02
CA GLU A 121 18.88 -21.79 14.89
C GLU A 121 20.24 -21.14 14.54
N VAL A 122 21.33 -21.66 15.11
CA VAL A 122 22.70 -21.10 14.96
C VAL A 122 23.18 -21.08 13.50
N ASN A 123 22.59 -21.90 12.63
CA ASN A 123 22.88 -21.98 11.21
C ASN A 123 22.00 -21.06 10.35
N TYR A 124 21.02 -20.33 10.93
CA TYR A 124 20.27 -19.33 10.20
C TYR A 124 21.21 -18.21 9.74
N ARG A 125 21.11 -17.82 8.46
CA ARG A 125 21.96 -16.82 7.81
C ARG A 125 21.18 -15.69 7.16
N GLY A 126 19.85 -15.75 7.21
CA GLY A 126 19.00 -14.69 6.66
C GLY A 126 18.95 -13.47 7.57
N PRO A 127 18.13 -12.46 7.20
CA PRO A 127 18.03 -11.21 7.94
C PRO A 127 17.56 -11.41 9.38
N HIS A 128 18.18 -10.70 10.30
CA HIS A 128 17.80 -10.67 11.71
C HIS A 128 17.09 -9.35 12.00
N ILE A 129 15.85 -9.43 12.51
CA ILE A 129 15.06 -8.24 12.80
C ILE A 129 15.11 -7.96 14.30
N GLU A 130 15.58 -6.76 14.65
CA GLU A 130 15.52 -6.23 16.01
C GLU A 130 14.07 -5.87 16.39
N SER A 131 13.78 -5.76 17.68
CA SER A 131 12.46 -5.29 18.15
C SER A 131 12.11 -3.90 17.62
N SER A 132 13.09 -3.02 17.42
CA SER A 132 12.91 -1.76 16.71
C SER A 132 13.23 -1.95 15.23
N ILE A 133 12.20 -1.98 14.39
CA ILE A 133 12.36 -2.12 12.94
C ILE A 133 12.97 -0.83 12.38
N LYS A 134 14.11 -0.96 11.69
CA LYS A 134 14.84 0.15 11.08
C LYS A 134 14.59 0.20 9.58
N ARG A 135 14.88 1.33 8.95
CA ARG A 135 14.76 1.49 7.49
C ARG A 135 15.68 0.54 6.72
N SER A 136 16.85 0.22 7.27
CA SER A 136 17.76 -0.80 6.72
C SER A 136 17.10 -2.17 6.61
N THR A 137 16.23 -2.54 7.56
CA THR A 137 15.52 -3.82 7.57
C THR A 137 14.68 -4.04 6.30
N LEU A 138 14.04 -2.99 5.79
CA LEU A 138 13.28 -3.09 4.53
C LEU A 138 14.19 -3.48 3.36
N VAL A 139 15.38 -2.87 3.28
CA VAL A 139 16.34 -3.14 2.20
C VAL A 139 16.96 -4.53 2.35
N ASP A 140 17.34 -4.92 3.57
CA ASP A 140 17.91 -6.24 3.86
C ASP A 140 16.93 -7.35 3.45
N LEU A 141 15.63 -7.17 3.73
CA LEU A 141 14.60 -8.13 3.33
C LEU A 141 14.35 -8.13 1.83
N ILE A 142 14.35 -6.97 1.16
CA ILE A 142 14.25 -6.93 -0.30
C ILE A 142 15.38 -7.74 -0.92
N GLU A 143 16.62 -7.54 -0.47
CA GLU A 143 17.78 -8.28 -0.97
C GLU A 143 17.70 -9.79 -0.69
N ALA A 144 17.22 -10.18 0.50
CA ALA A 144 17.04 -11.57 0.88
C ALA A 144 15.94 -12.25 0.05
N PHE A 145 14.78 -11.61 -0.10
CA PHE A 145 13.64 -12.13 -0.85
C PHE A 145 13.93 -12.22 -2.36
N GLN A 146 14.70 -11.29 -2.93
CA GLN A 146 15.22 -11.40 -4.29
C GLN A 146 16.10 -12.64 -4.53
N LYS A 147 16.78 -13.12 -3.48
CA LYS A 147 17.59 -14.36 -3.53
C LYS A 147 16.77 -15.61 -3.22
N GLY A 148 15.47 -15.46 -2.93
CA GLY A 148 14.60 -16.57 -2.52
C GLY A 148 14.87 -17.05 -1.09
N GLU A 149 15.47 -16.22 -0.23
CA GLU A 149 15.67 -16.55 1.18
C GLU A 149 14.35 -16.46 1.95
N ILE A 150 14.12 -17.40 2.87
CA ILE A 150 12.95 -17.42 3.74
C ILE A 150 13.30 -16.74 5.06
N LEU A 151 12.49 -15.76 5.48
CA LEU A 151 12.64 -15.10 6.77
C LEU A 151 12.32 -16.09 7.90
N HIS A 152 13.09 -16.11 8.99
CA HIS A 152 12.79 -16.99 10.12
C HIS A 152 11.45 -16.63 10.81
N GLU A 153 10.68 -17.62 11.28
CA GLU A 153 9.31 -17.40 11.80
C GLU A 153 9.26 -16.42 12.97
N LYS A 154 10.29 -16.41 13.81
CA LYS A 154 10.47 -15.41 14.89
C LYS A 154 10.28 -13.99 14.37
N TYR A 155 10.93 -13.65 13.26
CA TYR A 155 10.93 -12.30 12.70
C TYR A 155 9.62 -12.00 11.96
N VAL A 156 9.00 -13.02 11.36
CA VAL A 156 7.63 -12.92 10.84
C VAL A 156 6.67 -12.51 11.95
N TYR A 157 6.71 -13.19 13.10
CA TYR A 157 5.85 -12.83 14.25
C TYR A 157 6.10 -11.41 14.75
N ILE A 158 7.35 -10.95 14.81
CA ILE A 158 7.66 -9.57 15.22
C ILE A 158 6.97 -8.56 14.29
N ILE A 159 7.07 -8.74 12.97
CA ILE A 159 6.44 -7.85 11.98
C ILE A 159 4.92 -7.87 12.15
N LEU A 160 4.32 -9.06 12.23
CA LEU A 160 2.87 -9.22 12.33
C LEU A 160 2.33 -8.60 13.62
N HIS A 161 2.98 -8.81 14.76
CA HIS A 161 2.55 -8.21 16.03
C HIS A 161 2.64 -6.69 16.02
N GLN A 162 3.72 -6.12 15.50
CA GLN A 162 3.86 -4.66 15.43
C GLN A 162 2.84 -4.03 14.49
N ALA A 163 2.67 -4.58 13.28
CA ALA A 163 1.67 -4.10 12.34
C ALA A 163 0.26 -4.19 12.94
N ARG A 164 -0.06 -5.30 13.60
CA ARG A 164 -1.36 -5.54 14.24
C ARG A 164 -1.68 -4.51 15.31
N VAL A 165 -0.71 -4.15 16.15
CA VAL A 165 -0.89 -3.10 17.19
C VAL A 165 -1.30 -1.79 16.53
N ILE A 166 -0.62 -1.38 15.45
CA ILE A 166 -0.94 -0.14 14.74
C ILE A 166 -2.31 -0.24 14.07
N LEU A 167 -2.57 -1.31 13.30
CA LEU A 167 -3.81 -1.51 12.56
C LEU A 167 -5.05 -1.46 13.46
N LYS A 168 -4.97 -2.00 14.68
CA LYS A 168 -6.07 -1.95 15.67
C LYS A 168 -6.47 -0.54 16.09
N THR A 169 -5.52 0.39 16.10
CA THR A 169 -5.77 1.79 16.46
C THR A 169 -6.36 2.59 15.31
N LEU A 170 -6.26 2.10 14.07
CA LEU A 170 -6.74 2.81 12.91
C LEU A 170 -8.27 2.80 12.80
N PRO A 171 -8.86 3.90 12.28
CA PRO A 171 -10.26 3.90 11.88
C PRO A 171 -10.48 2.96 10.68
N ASN A 172 -11.75 2.73 10.33
CA ASN A 172 -12.10 1.97 9.13
C ASN A 172 -11.72 2.68 7.82
N VAL A 173 -11.40 3.97 7.88
CA VAL A 173 -11.16 4.81 6.72
C VAL A 173 -9.90 5.62 6.90
N ASN A 174 -8.96 5.49 5.98
CA ASN A 174 -7.78 6.35 5.96
C ASN A 174 -8.16 7.71 5.36
N HIS A 175 -8.07 8.77 6.16
CA HIS A 175 -8.26 10.14 5.67
C HIS A 175 -6.90 10.76 5.36
N ILE A 176 -6.67 11.07 4.09
CA ILE A 176 -5.36 11.47 3.57
C ILE A 176 -5.49 12.87 2.98
N ASN A 177 -4.69 13.82 3.46
CA ASN A 177 -4.69 15.18 2.94
C ASN A 177 -3.40 15.46 2.15
N LEU A 178 -3.52 15.66 0.84
CA LEU A 178 -2.36 15.87 -0.03
C LEU A 178 -1.69 17.24 0.17
N SER A 179 -2.32 18.20 0.87
CA SER A 179 -1.63 19.45 1.22
C SER A 179 -0.41 19.20 2.12
N ASN A 180 -0.42 18.11 2.89
CA ASN A 180 0.66 17.70 3.80
C ASN A 180 1.63 16.68 3.18
N LEU A 181 1.29 16.09 2.03
CA LEU A 181 2.08 15.01 1.41
C LEU A 181 2.60 15.36 0.02
N HIS A 182 2.05 16.42 -0.58
CA HIS A 182 2.26 16.89 -1.95
C HIS A 182 1.88 15.93 -3.07
N HIS A 183 1.94 14.62 -2.84
CA HIS A 183 1.54 13.58 -3.79
C HIS A 183 1.27 12.26 -3.06
N ILE A 184 0.77 11.25 -3.78
CA ILE A 184 0.67 9.87 -3.30
C ILE A 184 0.64 8.87 -4.44
N PHE A 185 1.26 7.70 -4.22
CA PHE A 185 1.20 6.57 -5.13
C PHE A 185 0.10 5.59 -4.70
N ILE A 186 -0.66 5.07 -5.66
CA ILE A 186 -1.77 4.14 -5.46
C ILE A 186 -1.44 2.87 -6.23
N ILE A 187 -1.31 1.78 -5.48
CA ILE A 187 -0.93 0.45 -5.93
C ILE A 187 -2.19 -0.42 -5.83
N GLY A 188 -2.55 -1.06 -6.94
CA GLY A 188 -3.60 -2.05 -6.97
C GLY A 188 -3.09 -3.43 -6.55
N ASP A 189 -3.75 -4.47 -7.05
CA ASP A 189 -3.51 -5.86 -6.69
C ASP A 189 -2.08 -6.28 -7.05
N LEU A 190 -1.46 -7.08 -6.18
CA LEU A 190 -0.10 -7.60 -6.36
C LEU A 190 -0.05 -9.13 -6.43
N HIS A 191 -1.00 -9.82 -5.78
CA HIS A 191 -1.20 -11.28 -5.89
C HIS A 191 0.10 -12.10 -5.86
N GLY A 192 0.95 -11.87 -4.85
CA GLY A 192 2.20 -12.64 -4.70
C GLY A 192 3.22 -12.47 -5.83
N GLN A 193 3.12 -11.44 -6.68
CA GLN A 193 4.09 -11.11 -7.73
C GLN A 193 5.19 -10.15 -7.23
N LEU A 194 6.16 -10.69 -6.48
CA LEU A 194 7.25 -9.91 -5.90
C LEU A 194 8.03 -9.06 -6.92
N PRO A 195 8.36 -9.54 -8.13
CA PRO A 195 9.08 -8.73 -9.12
C PRO A 195 8.37 -7.42 -9.50
N ASP A 196 7.05 -7.42 -9.54
CA ASP A 196 6.25 -6.22 -9.84
C ASP A 196 6.36 -5.19 -8.72
N LEU A 197 6.20 -5.61 -7.45
CA LEU A 197 6.40 -4.73 -6.29
C LEU A 197 7.80 -4.10 -6.29
N LEU A 198 8.83 -4.91 -6.56
CA LEU A 198 10.21 -4.43 -6.58
C LEU A 198 10.46 -3.49 -7.76
N HIS A 199 9.84 -3.73 -8.92
CA HIS A 199 9.86 -2.81 -10.04
C HIS A 199 9.25 -1.46 -9.66
N ILE A 200 8.08 -1.46 -9.02
CA ILE A 200 7.43 -0.24 -8.55
C ILE A 200 8.34 0.54 -7.58
N PHE A 201 8.95 -0.14 -6.60
CA PHE A 201 9.91 0.50 -5.69
C PHE A 201 11.17 1.02 -6.39
N ASN A 202 11.60 0.37 -7.46
CA ASN A 202 12.74 0.84 -8.25
C ASN A 202 12.42 2.12 -9.02
N VAL A 203 11.25 2.18 -9.66
CA VAL A 203 10.83 3.31 -10.48
C VAL A 203 10.42 4.51 -9.63
N ASN A 204 9.67 4.28 -8.55
CA ASN A 204 9.06 5.34 -7.75
C ASN A 204 9.84 5.65 -6.46
N GLY A 205 10.84 4.83 -6.12
CA GLY A 205 11.53 4.89 -4.83
C GLY A 205 10.85 4.04 -3.76
N LEU A 206 11.55 3.81 -2.64
CA LEU A 206 10.98 3.09 -1.51
C LEU A 206 9.96 3.96 -0.76
N PRO A 207 8.95 3.35 -0.12
CA PRO A 207 8.03 4.07 0.76
C PRO A 207 8.76 4.84 1.85
N ALA A 208 8.37 6.10 2.04
CA ALA A 208 8.99 7.02 2.98
C ALA A 208 7.96 8.07 3.43
N THR A 209 8.30 8.87 4.43
CA THR A 209 7.47 10.01 4.84
C THR A 209 7.16 10.93 3.64
N ASP A 210 8.19 11.23 2.85
CA ASP A 210 8.16 12.07 1.65
C ASP A 210 7.80 11.32 0.36
N ASN A 211 7.58 10.01 0.45
CA ASN A 211 7.21 9.16 -0.68
C ASN A 211 6.06 8.22 -0.28
N PRO A 212 4.82 8.73 -0.17
CA PRO A 212 3.70 8.00 0.40
C PRO A 212 3.03 7.05 -0.60
N TYR A 213 2.49 5.94 -0.09
CA TYR A 213 1.86 4.86 -0.84
C TYR A 213 0.52 4.44 -0.23
N ILE A 214 -0.43 4.08 -1.09
CA ILE A 214 -1.63 3.32 -0.74
C ILE A 214 -1.55 1.98 -1.44
N PHE A 215 -1.63 0.89 -0.69
CA PHE A 215 -1.78 -0.45 -1.23
C PHE A 215 -3.25 -0.88 -1.09
N ASN A 216 -3.93 -1.02 -2.23
CA ASN A 216 -5.39 -1.15 -2.30
C ASN A 216 -5.87 -2.61 -2.34
N GLY A 217 -5.46 -3.41 -1.34
CA GLY A 217 -5.85 -4.81 -1.17
C GLY A 217 -5.18 -5.79 -2.12
N ASP A 218 -5.48 -7.08 -1.91
CA ASP A 218 -5.04 -8.21 -2.74
C ASP A 218 -3.52 -8.31 -2.86
N PHE A 219 -2.88 -8.35 -1.71
CA PHE A 219 -1.43 -8.51 -1.57
C PHE A 219 -1.00 -9.95 -1.85
N VAL A 220 -1.87 -10.90 -1.49
CA VAL A 220 -1.60 -12.33 -1.39
C VAL A 220 -2.40 -13.15 -2.42
N ASP A 221 -2.17 -14.47 -2.39
CA ASP A 221 -2.75 -15.50 -3.27
C ASP A 221 -2.28 -15.41 -4.73
N ARG A 222 -2.55 -16.48 -5.48
CA ARG A 222 -2.27 -16.70 -6.91
C ARG A 222 -0.77 -16.83 -7.21
N GLY A 223 0.03 -15.81 -6.90
CA GLY A 223 1.49 -15.84 -7.01
C GLY A 223 2.15 -16.57 -5.84
N SER A 224 3.44 -16.88 -6.00
CA SER A 224 4.22 -17.71 -5.06
C SER A 224 5.05 -16.92 -4.05
N ASN A 225 4.98 -15.59 -4.09
CA ASN A 225 5.71 -14.69 -3.19
C ASN A 225 4.77 -13.82 -2.34
N SER A 226 3.63 -14.35 -1.94
CA SER A 226 2.62 -13.62 -1.15
C SER A 226 3.17 -13.22 0.22
N ILE A 227 3.92 -14.12 0.87
CA ILE A 227 4.53 -13.87 2.19
C ILE A 227 5.57 -12.75 2.09
N GLU A 228 6.42 -12.77 1.07
CA GLU A 228 7.43 -11.72 0.88
C GLU A 228 6.78 -10.35 0.66
N ILE A 229 5.74 -10.29 -0.18
CA ILE A 229 5.02 -9.03 -0.44
C ILE A 229 4.38 -8.48 0.83
N ILE A 230 3.58 -9.28 1.54
CA ILE A 230 2.88 -8.78 2.72
C ILE A 230 3.88 -8.34 3.79
N LEU A 231 5.00 -9.03 3.98
CA LEU A 231 6.02 -8.61 4.95
C LEU A 231 6.72 -7.31 4.57
N LEU A 232 7.05 -7.10 3.29
CA LEU A 232 7.63 -5.84 2.81
C LEU A 232 6.65 -4.66 2.96
N VAL A 233 5.37 -4.88 2.62
CA VAL A 233 4.31 -3.88 2.76
C VAL A 233 4.09 -3.54 4.24
N LEU A 234 4.02 -4.54 5.12
CA LEU A 234 3.86 -4.31 6.56
C LEU A 234 5.05 -3.60 7.19
N ILE A 235 6.29 -3.88 6.76
CA ILE A 235 7.46 -3.14 7.25
C ILE A 235 7.43 -1.69 6.77
N ALA A 236 7.09 -1.43 5.51
CA ALA A 236 6.91 -0.08 5.01
C ALA A 236 5.84 0.67 5.83
N PHE A 237 4.73 0.00 6.15
CA PHE A 237 3.67 0.51 7.00
C PHE A 237 4.14 0.81 8.44
N ILE A 238 4.87 -0.10 9.09
CA ILE A 238 5.41 0.11 10.44
C ILE A 238 6.40 1.28 10.47
N LEU A 239 7.24 1.40 9.45
CA LEU A 239 8.26 2.46 9.36
C LEU A 239 7.66 3.84 9.08
N CYS A 240 6.55 3.90 8.34
CA CYS A 240 5.96 5.16 7.88
C CYS A 240 4.41 5.13 8.00
N PRO A 241 3.84 4.98 9.20
CA PRO A 241 2.39 4.78 9.38
C PRO A 241 1.53 5.98 8.96
N SER A 242 2.12 7.16 8.81
CA SER A 242 1.45 8.38 8.32
C SER A 242 1.55 8.58 6.82
N SER A 243 2.31 7.74 6.10
CA SER A 243 2.58 7.87 4.67
C SER A 243 2.37 6.57 3.89
N VAL A 244 2.26 5.43 4.56
CA VAL A 244 1.89 4.15 3.95
C VAL A 244 0.54 3.74 4.47
N PHE A 245 -0.42 3.56 3.56
CA PHE A 245 -1.80 3.24 3.88
C PHE A 245 -2.18 1.91 3.25
N LEU A 246 -2.94 1.11 3.98
CA LEU A 246 -3.40 -0.20 3.54
C LEU A 246 -4.92 -0.20 3.50
N ASN A 247 -5.49 -0.70 2.41
CA ASN A 247 -6.90 -1.10 2.36
C ASN A 247 -6.99 -2.62 2.29
N ARG A 248 -8.08 -3.17 2.80
CA ARG A 248 -8.42 -4.59 2.69
C ARG A 248 -8.89 -4.93 1.28
N GLY A 249 -8.40 -6.00 0.70
CA GLY A 249 -8.94 -6.64 -0.50
C GLY A 249 -9.79 -7.87 -0.17
N ASN A 250 -10.37 -8.50 -1.19
CA ASN A 250 -11.16 -9.71 -0.98
C ASN A 250 -10.28 -10.94 -0.73
N HIS A 251 -9.01 -10.92 -1.14
CA HIS A 251 -8.04 -11.97 -0.86
C HIS A 251 -7.46 -11.93 0.55
N GLU A 252 -7.64 -10.84 1.30
CA GLU A 252 -7.37 -10.79 2.75
C GLU A 252 -8.53 -11.40 3.56
N ASP A 253 -8.90 -12.63 3.21
CA ASP A 253 -9.98 -13.44 3.78
C ASP A 253 -9.53 -14.89 4.01
N ILE A 254 -9.86 -15.45 5.17
CA ILE A 254 -9.44 -16.82 5.54
C ILE A 254 -9.96 -17.90 4.58
N MET A 255 -11.14 -17.73 3.99
CA MET A 255 -11.71 -18.71 3.06
C MET A 255 -11.07 -18.61 1.67
N ILE A 256 -10.74 -17.40 1.25
CA ILE A 256 -10.09 -17.13 -0.04
C ILE A 256 -8.63 -17.61 -0.01
N THR A 257 -7.88 -17.22 1.03
CA THR A 257 -6.49 -17.65 1.22
C THR A 257 -6.29 -19.17 1.33
N ALA A 258 -7.32 -19.90 1.80
CA ALA A 258 -7.30 -21.37 1.85
C ALA A 258 -7.36 -22.01 0.46
N ARG A 259 -7.94 -21.31 -0.52
CA ARG A 259 -8.24 -21.82 -1.86
C ARG A 259 -7.22 -21.37 -2.90
N TYR A 260 -6.72 -20.14 -2.78
CA TYR A 260 -5.97 -19.48 -3.85
C TYR A 260 -4.45 -19.40 -3.61
N GLY A 261 -3.95 -20.06 -2.57
CA GLY A 261 -2.52 -20.43 -2.48
C GLY A 261 -1.78 -19.84 -1.29
N PHE A 262 -2.27 -18.80 -0.61
CA PHE A 262 -1.54 -18.17 0.50
C PHE A 262 -1.34 -19.12 1.68
N GLN A 263 -2.38 -19.87 2.08
CA GLN A 263 -2.23 -20.87 3.15
C GLN A 263 -1.32 -22.03 2.73
N GLU A 264 -1.34 -22.41 1.45
CA GLU A 264 -0.41 -23.41 0.91
C GLU A 264 1.04 -22.90 0.97
N GLU A 265 1.26 -21.63 0.62
CA GLU A 265 2.56 -20.98 0.73
C GLU A 265 3.07 -20.97 2.20
N ILE A 266 2.19 -20.63 3.16
CA ILE A 266 2.52 -20.72 4.60
C ILE A 266 2.86 -22.15 5.01
N ASN A 267 2.06 -23.13 4.57
CA ASN A 267 2.28 -24.54 4.91
C ASN A 267 3.65 -25.04 4.41
N ASN A 268 4.08 -24.57 3.24
CA ASN A 268 5.33 -24.93 2.60
C ASN A 268 6.53 -24.21 3.21
N LYS A 269 6.44 -22.89 3.46
CA LYS A 269 7.55 -22.08 3.99
C LYS A 269 7.72 -22.22 5.51
N TYR A 270 6.63 -22.44 6.26
CA TYR A 270 6.62 -22.47 7.73
C TYR A 270 5.90 -23.70 8.31
N PRO A 271 6.34 -24.94 7.98
CA PRO A 271 5.61 -26.15 8.37
C PRO A 271 5.49 -26.35 9.89
N LYS A 272 6.43 -25.82 10.69
CA LYS A 272 6.45 -25.95 12.16
C LYS A 272 5.37 -25.11 12.86
N CYS A 273 4.98 -23.98 12.26
CA CYS A 273 4.12 -22.99 12.90
C CYS A 273 2.98 -22.48 12.00
N LYS A 274 2.67 -23.23 10.94
CA LYS A 274 1.64 -22.91 9.93
C LYS A 274 0.28 -22.54 10.53
N THR A 275 -0.19 -23.27 11.55
CA THR A 275 -1.50 -23.01 12.16
C THR A 275 -1.53 -21.65 12.85
N GLN A 276 -0.49 -21.37 13.65
CA GLN A 276 -0.36 -20.11 14.38
C GLN A 276 -0.19 -18.92 13.43
N LEU A 277 0.58 -19.07 12.35
CA LEU A 277 0.72 -18.04 11.32
C LEU A 277 -0.60 -17.79 10.58
N ILE A 278 -1.32 -18.84 10.16
CA ILE A 278 -2.63 -18.69 9.51
C ILE A 278 -3.61 -17.97 10.45
N ASP A 279 -3.65 -18.33 11.73
CA ASP A 279 -4.51 -17.67 12.71
C ASP A 279 -4.13 -16.21 12.95
N LEU A 280 -2.82 -15.89 12.94
CA LEU A 280 -2.35 -14.52 13.13
C LEU A 280 -2.59 -13.64 11.90
N PHE A 281 -2.35 -14.15 10.68
CA PHE A 281 -2.69 -13.44 9.43
C PHE A 281 -4.20 -13.21 9.31
N LYS A 282 -5.01 -14.21 9.64
CA LYS A 282 -6.47 -14.09 9.71
C LYS A 282 -6.91 -12.95 10.61
N ASP A 283 -6.35 -12.87 11.81
CA ASP A 283 -6.66 -11.78 12.74
C ASP A 283 -6.16 -10.44 12.19
N LEU A 284 -4.91 -10.35 11.73
CA LEU A 284 -4.32 -9.13 11.17
C LEU A 284 -5.15 -8.57 9.99
N PHE A 285 -5.54 -9.42 9.04
CA PHE A 285 -6.35 -9.03 7.89
C PHE A 285 -7.72 -8.46 8.28
N SER A 286 -8.30 -8.94 9.38
CA SER A 286 -9.57 -8.40 9.89
C SER A 286 -9.47 -6.96 10.41
N TRP A 287 -8.26 -6.48 10.69
CA TRP A 287 -7.98 -5.12 11.16
C TRP A 287 -7.58 -4.14 10.07
N LEU A 288 -7.44 -4.58 8.82
CA LEU A 288 -7.13 -3.69 7.70
C LEU A 288 -8.26 -2.65 7.48
N PRO A 289 -7.94 -1.36 7.27
CA PRO A 289 -8.92 -0.35 6.85
C PRO A 289 -9.69 -0.78 5.60
N ILE A 290 -10.92 -0.32 5.46
CA ILE A 290 -11.84 -0.76 4.40
C ILE A 290 -11.60 0.04 3.11
N TYR A 291 -11.42 1.35 3.23
CA TYR A 291 -11.19 2.24 2.10
C TYR A 291 -10.38 3.47 2.54
N SER A 292 -9.89 4.24 1.57
CA SER A 292 -9.18 5.49 1.80
C SER A 292 -9.90 6.66 1.13
N CYS A 293 -9.81 7.84 1.73
CA CYS A 293 -10.34 9.10 1.22
C CYS A 293 -9.17 10.08 1.08
N ILE A 294 -8.92 10.53 -0.15
CA ILE A 294 -7.89 11.52 -0.45
C ILE A 294 -8.55 12.89 -0.66
N ASP A 295 -8.14 13.89 0.11
CA ASP A 295 -8.35 15.31 -0.19
C ASP A 295 -7.21 15.83 -1.05
N THR A 296 -7.51 16.18 -2.30
CA THR A 296 -6.53 16.67 -3.28
C THR A 296 -6.32 18.19 -3.20
N GLY A 297 -7.06 18.90 -2.34
CA GLY A 297 -7.16 20.35 -2.30
C GLY A 297 -8.22 20.94 -3.25
N ILE A 298 -8.63 20.17 -4.26
CA ILE A 298 -9.67 20.56 -5.24
C ILE A 298 -10.92 19.71 -5.06
N SER A 299 -10.75 18.42 -4.81
CA SER A 299 -11.85 17.47 -4.65
C SER A 299 -11.44 16.30 -3.77
N ASN A 300 -12.41 15.53 -3.32
CA ASN A 300 -12.14 14.26 -2.63
C ASN A 300 -12.20 13.08 -3.60
N ILE A 301 -11.30 12.13 -3.41
CA ILE A 301 -11.23 10.87 -4.16
C ILE A 301 -11.41 9.71 -3.20
N MET A 302 -12.30 8.77 -3.53
CA MET A 302 -12.46 7.53 -2.77
C MET A 302 -11.59 6.43 -3.38
N ILE A 303 -10.85 5.70 -2.56
CA ILE A 303 -10.08 4.53 -2.96
C ILE A 303 -10.59 3.31 -2.22
N VAL A 304 -11.10 2.33 -2.95
CA VAL A 304 -11.67 1.09 -2.41
C VAL A 304 -11.21 -0.09 -3.25
N HIS A 305 -11.02 -1.27 -2.69
CA HIS A 305 -10.55 -2.42 -3.47
C HIS A 305 -11.58 -2.86 -4.53
N GLY A 306 -12.76 -3.26 -4.05
CA GLY A 306 -13.91 -3.68 -4.86
C GLY A 306 -14.61 -2.48 -5.49
N GLY A 307 -15.79 -2.13 -5.02
CA GLY A 307 -16.58 -1.09 -5.66
C GLY A 307 -17.60 -0.48 -4.74
N ILE A 308 -18.70 0.00 -5.31
CA ILE A 308 -19.81 0.55 -4.55
C ILE A 308 -21.12 -0.13 -4.97
N SER A 309 -22.20 0.26 -4.31
CA SER A 309 -23.56 -0.14 -4.65
C SER A 309 -24.55 0.90 -4.13
N ASN A 310 -25.85 0.68 -4.40
CA ASN A 310 -26.93 1.55 -3.92
C ASN A 310 -27.18 1.47 -2.40
N ARG A 311 -26.58 0.51 -1.68
CA ARG A 311 -26.76 0.37 -0.22
C ARG A 311 -25.65 1.01 0.61
N ILE A 312 -24.57 1.50 -0.02
CA ILE A 312 -23.41 2.01 0.72
C ILE A 312 -23.79 3.24 1.55
N ASN A 313 -23.57 3.12 2.86
CA ASN A 313 -23.72 4.18 3.84
C ASN A 313 -22.40 4.38 4.58
N LEU A 314 -21.64 5.41 4.16
CA LEU A 314 -20.32 5.68 4.72
C LEU A 314 -20.34 5.96 6.23
N LYS A 315 -21.42 6.52 6.77
CA LYS A 315 -21.52 6.74 8.23
C LYS A 315 -21.55 5.42 8.99
N GLN A 316 -22.30 4.43 8.49
CA GLN A 316 -22.37 3.11 9.08
C GLN A 316 -21.05 2.36 8.94
N ILE A 317 -20.42 2.45 7.76
CA ILE A 317 -19.09 1.89 7.52
C ILE A 317 -18.05 2.48 8.48
N ASN A 318 -18.08 3.78 8.76
CA ASN A 318 -17.11 4.40 9.66
C ASN A 318 -17.21 3.89 11.11
N SER A 319 -18.41 3.48 11.56
CA SER A 319 -18.65 2.95 12.92
C SER A 319 -18.59 1.42 13.04
N LEU A 320 -18.43 0.71 11.94
CA LEU A 320 -18.50 -0.75 11.87
C LEU A 320 -17.33 -1.42 12.62
N ALA A 321 -17.60 -2.47 13.40
CA ALA A 321 -16.54 -3.23 14.08
C ALA A 321 -15.88 -4.21 13.09
N ARG A 322 -14.93 -3.73 12.28
CA ARG A 322 -14.41 -4.46 11.09
C ARG A 322 -13.79 -5.81 11.38
N ASN A 323 -13.21 -5.99 12.57
CA ASN A 323 -12.61 -7.23 13.04
C ASN A 323 -13.62 -8.37 13.23
N ARG A 324 -14.93 -8.08 13.29
CA ARG A 324 -15.99 -9.12 13.34
C ARG A 324 -16.12 -9.87 12.01
N TYR A 325 -15.68 -9.26 10.92
CA TYR A 325 -15.81 -9.77 9.55
C TYR A 325 -14.53 -10.49 9.13
N ILE A 326 -14.20 -11.57 9.85
CA ILE A 326 -13.01 -12.40 9.59
C ILE A 326 -13.09 -13.02 8.19
N SER A 327 -14.28 -13.48 7.80
CA SER A 327 -14.59 -13.84 6.43
C SER A 327 -15.83 -13.08 5.96
N ILE A 328 -15.81 -12.67 4.70
CA ILE A 328 -16.93 -12.08 3.95
C ILE A 328 -17.64 -13.16 3.12
N ILE A 329 -17.02 -14.32 2.93
CA ILE A 329 -17.67 -15.48 2.27
C ILE A 329 -18.67 -16.15 3.20
N ILE A 330 -18.38 -16.16 4.51
CA ILE A 330 -19.28 -16.71 5.53
C ILE A 330 -19.83 -15.53 6.33
N PRO A 331 -21.17 -15.32 6.35
CA PRO A 331 -21.75 -14.26 7.15
C PRO A 331 -21.41 -14.45 8.63
N PRO A 332 -21.23 -13.35 9.38
CA PRO A 332 -20.91 -13.45 10.81
C PRO A 332 -21.99 -14.26 11.54
N LYS A 333 -21.60 -15.00 12.58
CA LYS A 333 -22.58 -15.63 13.48
C LYS A 333 -23.27 -14.54 14.31
N SER A 334 -24.57 -14.70 14.56
CA SER A 334 -25.25 -13.92 15.59
C SER A 334 -24.58 -14.15 16.94
N LYS A 335 -24.64 -13.14 17.83
CA LYS A 335 -24.10 -13.23 19.20
C LYS A 335 -24.73 -14.39 19.99
N ASN A 336 -25.92 -14.85 19.59
CA ASN A 336 -26.58 -16.04 20.11
C ASN A 336 -26.58 -17.14 19.03
N ILE A 337 -26.18 -18.36 19.42
CA ILE A 337 -26.05 -19.53 18.53
C ILE A 337 -27.38 -19.91 17.84
N ASP A 338 -28.51 -19.50 18.45
CA ASP A 338 -29.87 -19.82 18.00
C ASP A 338 -30.59 -18.67 17.27
N GLU A 339 -29.95 -17.50 17.06
CA GLU A 339 -30.61 -16.34 16.45
C GLU A 339 -30.05 -15.98 15.06
N ARG A 340 -30.93 -15.49 14.19
CA ARG A 340 -30.55 -14.91 12.90
C ARG A 340 -29.82 -13.57 13.13
N LEU A 341 -28.98 -13.16 12.19
CA LEU A 341 -28.38 -11.83 12.20
C LEU A 341 -29.46 -10.76 12.31
N THR A 342 -29.17 -9.71 13.09
CA THR A 342 -30.01 -8.51 13.06
C THR A 342 -29.98 -7.88 11.68
N LYS A 343 -31.01 -7.09 11.34
CA LYS A 343 -31.06 -6.40 10.05
C LYS A 343 -29.83 -5.49 9.85
N ASP A 344 -29.40 -4.79 10.90
CA ASP A 344 -28.25 -3.90 10.85
C ASP A 344 -26.95 -4.67 10.60
N GLU A 345 -26.73 -5.80 11.26
CA GLU A 345 -25.56 -6.67 11.01
C GLU A 345 -25.58 -7.27 9.60
N GLN A 346 -26.77 -7.57 9.06
CA GLN A 346 -26.92 -8.03 7.69
C GLN A 346 -26.60 -6.92 6.69
N ASP A 347 -27.05 -5.68 6.95
CA ASP A 347 -26.76 -4.52 6.11
C ASP A 347 -25.26 -4.14 6.17
N GLU A 348 -24.62 -4.23 7.34
CA GLU A 348 -23.17 -4.05 7.50
C GLU A 348 -22.37 -5.08 6.69
N TYR A 349 -22.72 -6.37 6.82
CA TYR A 349 -22.11 -7.46 6.07
C TYR A 349 -22.22 -7.24 4.56
N LEU A 350 -23.41 -6.88 4.06
CA LEU A 350 -23.62 -6.65 2.64
C LEU A 350 -22.85 -5.44 2.12
N GLN A 351 -22.70 -4.38 2.92
CA GLN A 351 -21.87 -3.24 2.53
C GLN A 351 -20.38 -3.61 2.48
N MET A 352 -19.88 -4.40 3.43
CA MET A 352 -18.52 -4.95 3.38
C MET A 352 -18.30 -5.81 2.14
N ALA A 353 -19.25 -6.69 1.81
CA ALA A 353 -19.22 -7.50 0.61
C ALA A 353 -19.18 -6.61 -0.65
N ASP A 354 -20.04 -5.60 -0.73
CA ASP A 354 -20.09 -4.71 -1.89
C ASP A 354 -18.79 -3.89 -2.05
N LEU A 355 -18.19 -3.41 -0.96
CA LEU A 355 -16.93 -2.65 -0.99
C LEU A 355 -15.74 -3.51 -1.43
N LEU A 356 -15.75 -4.82 -1.18
CA LEU A 356 -14.65 -5.72 -1.50
C LEU A 356 -14.84 -6.50 -2.81
N TRP A 357 -16.08 -6.69 -3.28
CA TRP A 357 -16.40 -7.58 -4.41
C TRP A 357 -17.18 -6.94 -5.58
N SER A 358 -17.71 -5.72 -5.42
CA SER A 358 -18.48 -5.11 -6.52
C SER A 358 -17.59 -4.63 -7.66
N ASP A 359 -18.12 -4.66 -8.89
CA ASP A 359 -17.46 -4.19 -10.09
C ASP A 359 -18.28 -3.12 -10.83
N PRO A 360 -17.63 -2.16 -11.51
CA PRO A 360 -18.35 -1.26 -12.40
C PRO A 360 -18.92 -2.03 -13.59
N ASP A 361 -20.13 -1.69 -14.01
CA ASP A 361 -20.72 -2.23 -15.24
C ASP A 361 -20.48 -1.27 -16.42
N PRO A 362 -19.52 -1.57 -17.32
CA PRO A 362 -19.21 -0.67 -18.43
C PRO A 362 -20.38 -0.51 -19.42
N GLN A 363 -21.31 -1.46 -19.45
CA GLN A 363 -22.41 -1.51 -20.44
C GLN A 363 -23.74 -1.01 -19.85
N ASN A 364 -23.93 -1.11 -18.54
CA ASN A 364 -25.16 -0.72 -17.87
C ASN A 364 -25.10 0.71 -17.30
N ARG A 365 -26.10 1.53 -17.66
CA ARG A 365 -26.24 2.90 -17.14
C ARG A 365 -27.03 3.00 -15.85
N SER A 366 -27.77 1.96 -15.45
CA SER A 366 -28.76 2.04 -14.37
C SER A 366 -28.72 0.89 -13.36
N GLY A 367 -28.64 1.26 -12.09
CA GLY A 367 -28.92 0.39 -10.95
C GLY A 367 -27.76 -0.50 -10.54
N CYS A 368 -28.03 -1.40 -9.60
CA CYS A 368 -27.15 -2.50 -9.23
C CYS A 368 -27.80 -3.81 -9.68
N ARG A 369 -27.01 -4.71 -10.24
CA ARG A 369 -27.40 -6.12 -10.47
C ARG A 369 -26.43 -7.03 -9.75
N ASN A 370 -26.84 -8.24 -9.42
CA ASN A 370 -25.94 -9.21 -8.79
C ASN A 370 -24.69 -9.41 -9.66
N ASN A 371 -23.54 -9.53 -9.01
CA ASN A 371 -22.33 -9.92 -9.69
C ASN A 371 -22.41 -11.43 -9.95
N ASP A 372 -22.97 -11.82 -11.10
CA ASP A 372 -23.14 -13.23 -11.45
C ASP A 372 -21.82 -13.91 -11.83
N ASP A 373 -20.76 -13.14 -12.06
CA ASP A 373 -19.42 -13.65 -12.35
C ASP A 373 -18.73 -14.05 -11.03
N ARG A 374 -18.81 -13.17 -10.02
CA ARG A 374 -18.19 -13.37 -8.69
C ARG A 374 -19.08 -13.99 -7.62
N TYR A 375 -20.38 -14.03 -7.86
CA TYR A 375 -21.43 -14.47 -6.92
C TYR A 375 -21.49 -13.73 -5.57
N MET A 376 -20.73 -12.63 -5.43
CA MET A 376 -20.65 -11.74 -4.28
C MET A 376 -20.53 -10.29 -4.77
N GLY A 377 -21.07 -9.34 -4.00
CA GLY A 377 -21.14 -7.95 -4.44
C GLY A 377 -22.12 -7.74 -5.59
N CYS A 378 -21.93 -6.64 -6.33
CA CYS A 378 -22.80 -6.28 -7.43
C CYS A 378 -22.05 -5.69 -8.62
N PHE A 379 -22.66 -5.74 -9.80
CA PHE A 379 -22.32 -4.83 -10.88
C PHE A 379 -23.10 -3.54 -10.71
N PHE A 380 -22.41 -2.41 -10.57
CA PHE A 380 -23.03 -1.09 -10.38
C PHE A 380 -22.91 -0.24 -11.65
N GLY A 381 -24.03 0.37 -12.07
CA GLY A 381 -24.06 1.22 -13.25
C GLY A 381 -23.58 2.65 -13.00
N SER A 382 -23.41 3.41 -14.09
CA SER A 382 -22.93 4.80 -14.04
C SER A 382 -23.79 5.73 -13.20
N ASN A 383 -25.12 5.53 -13.14
CA ASN A 383 -26.00 6.35 -12.29
C ASN A 383 -25.72 6.16 -10.79
N ILE A 384 -25.39 4.94 -10.36
CA ILE A 384 -25.05 4.64 -8.97
C ILE A 384 -23.76 5.35 -8.59
N THR A 385 -22.79 5.36 -9.51
CA THR A 385 -21.55 6.14 -9.36
C THR A 385 -21.86 7.63 -9.20
N GLU A 386 -22.67 8.21 -10.08
CA GLU A 386 -22.98 9.64 -10.00
C GLU A 386 -23.75 10.00 -8.72
N GLU A 387 -24.76 9.22 -8.35
CA GLU A 387 -25.52 9.42 -7.12
C GLU A 387 -24.61 9.35 -5.90
N PHE A 388 -23.76 8.31 -5.83
CA PHE A 388 -22.84 8.11 -4.72
C PHE A 388 -21.83 9.25 -4.60
N LEU A 389 -21.17 9.63 -5.70
CA LEU A 389 -20.19 10.70 -5.74
C LEU A 389 -20.80 12.04 -5.32
N ASN A 390 -21.96 12.39 -5.87
CA ASN A 390 -22.68 13.63 -5.54
C ASN A 390 -23.13 13.65 -4.07
N LYS A 391 -23.69 12.55 -3.58
CA LYS A 391 -24.18 12.42 -2.19
C LYS A 391 -23.07 12.54 -1.16
N ASN A 392 -21.88 12.02 -1.47
CA ASN A 392 -20.77 11.93 -0.52
C ASN A 392 -19.63 12.91 -0.81
N HIS A 393 -19.82 13.84 -1.76
CA HIS A 393 -18.86 14.88 -2.13
C HIS A 393 -17.49 14.35 -2.61
N PHE A 394 -17.53 13.28 -3.40
CA PHE A 394 -16.37 12.76 -4.13
C PHE A 394 -16.46 13.15 -5.60
N SER A 395 -15.31 13.30 -6.27
CA SER A 395 -15.25 13.51 -7.72
C SER A 395 -14.97 12.22 -8.50
N MET A 396 -14.31 11.24 -7.88
CA MET A 396 -13.90 9.98 -8.51
C MET A 396 -13.78 8.85 -7.48
N ILE A 397 -13.99 7.62 -7.97
CA ILE A 397 -13.61 6.37 -7.29
C ILE A 397 -12.39 5.79 -8.00
N ILE A 398 -11.35 5.44 -7.25
CA ILE A 398 -10.25 4.60 -7.71
C ILE A 398 -10.42 3.23 -7.06
N ARG A 399 -10.32 2.17 -7.86
CA ARG A 399 -10.49 0.80 -7.43
C ARG A 399 -9.52 -0.17 -8.08
N SER A 400 -9.50 -1.42 -7.66
CA SER A 400 -8.56 -2.44 -8.17
C SER A 400 -9.29 -3.71 -8.62
N HIS A 401 -9.04 -4.90 -8.07
CA HIS A 401 -9.86 -6.15 -8.11
C HIS A 401 -10.18 -6.77 -9.49
N GLN A 402 -10.08 -6.01 -10.57
CA GLN A 402 -10.25 -6.45 -11.95
C GLN A 402 -8.94 -6.22 -12.68
N VAL A 403 -8.37 -7.31 -13.18
CA VAL A 403 -7.27 -7.22 -14.13
C VAL A 403 -7.72 -6.41 -15.36
N LYS A 404 -6.83 -5.57 -15.90
CA LYS A 404 -7.06 -4.77 -17.11
C LYS A 404 -5.89 -4.92 -18.06
N GLU A 405 -6.13 -4.94 -19.37
CA GLU A 405 -5.09 -5.17 -20.39
C GLU A 405 -3.88 -4.23 -20.23
N LYS A 406 -4.13 -2.95 -19.94
CA LYS A 406 -3.08 -1.92 -19.72
C LYS A 406 -2.68 -1.75 -18.26
N GLY A 407 -3.14 -2.62 -17.37
CA GLY A 407 -3.04 -2.46 -15.92
C GLY A 407 -3.98 -1.40 -15.35
N TYR A 408 -4.72 -0.66 -16.18
CA TYR A 408 -5.73 0.28 -15.72
C TYR A 408 -6.84 0.46 -16.77
N ASP A 409 -7.97 1.01 -16.34
CA ASP A 409 -9.06 1.42 -17.23
C ASP A 409 -9.99 2.46 -16.58
N PHE A 410 -10.70 3.24 -17.40
CA PHE A 410 -11.65 4.23 -16.94
C PHE A 410 -13.08 3.87 -17.33
N ASP A 411 -13.93 3.72 -16.33
CA ASP A 411 -15.36 3.42 -16.46
C ASP A 411 -16.22 4.63 -16.07
N HIS A 412 -17.52 4.57 -16.40
CA HIS A 412 -18.55 5.54 -16.00
C HIS A 412 -18.17 7.01 -16.27
N ASN A 413 -17.81 7.33 -17.51
CA ASN A 413 -17.37 8.67 -17.93
C ASN A 413 -16.14 9.16 -17.16
N ARG A 414 -15.15 8.28 -16.96
CA ARG A 414 -13.91 8.55 -16.22
C ARG A 414 -14.12 8.89 -14.74
N LYS A 415 -15.27 8.52 -14.16
CA LYS A 415 -15.53 8.70 -12.72
C LYS A 415 -15.12 7.49 -11.87
N VAL A 416 -14.84 6.35 -12.53
CA VAL A 416 -14.28 5.16 -11.89
C VAL A 416 -12.98 4.81 -12.61
N LEU A 417 -11.87 4.79 -11.89
CA LEU A 417 -10.57 4.33 -12.37
C LEU A 417 -10.29 2.96 -11.75
N THR A 418 -10.03 1.95 -12.57
CA THR A 418 -9.48 0.67 -12.11
C THR A 418 -7.95 0.68 -12.27
N VAL A 419 -7.18 0.31 -11.25
CA VAL A 419 -5.72 0.15 -11.27
C VAL A 419 -5.36 -1.25 -10.78
N PHE A 420 -4.54 -1.97 -11.54
CA PHE A 420 -4.13 -3.34 -11.27
C PHE A 420 -2.61 -3.45 -11.42
N SER A 421 -1.92 -3.85 -10.35
CA SER A 421 -0.46 -3.72 -10.24
C SER A 421 0.31 -5.03 -10.46
N ALA A 422 -0.34 -6.14 -10.81
CA ALA A 422 0.30 -7.40 -11.15
C ALA A 422 0.37 -7.58 -12.69
N SER A 423 1.58 -7.68 -13.26
CA SER A 423 1.76 -7.81 -14.72
C SER A 423 1.83 -9.27 -15.15
N ASN A 424 1.43 -9.61 -16.38
CA ASN A 424 1.37 -11.01 -16.85
C ASN A 424 0.64 -11.95 -15.87
N TYR A 425 -0.40 -11.42 -15.24
CA TYR A 425 -1.07 -12.05 -14.12
C TYR A 425 -1.63 -13.41 -14.52
N CYS A 426 -1.33 -14.43 -13.70
CA CYS A 426 -1.67 -15.84 -13.93
C CYS A 426 -1.38 -16.33 -15.38
N GLU A 427 -0.17 -16.08 -15.87
CA GLU A 427 0.29 -16.40 -17.25
C GLU A 427 -0.43 -15.62 -18.35
N GLY A 428 -1.07 -14.51 -18.00
CA GLY A 428 -1.67 -13.55 -18.91
C GLY A 428 -0.64 -12.70 -19.67
N SER A 429 -1.13 -11.64 -20.28
CA SER A 429 -0.33 -10.67 -21.05
C SER A 429 -0.69 -9.22 -20.74
N ASN A 430 -1.36 -9.00 -19.61
CA ASN A 430 -1.71 -7.66 -19.15
C ASN A 430 -0.47 -6.91 -18.65
N CYS A 431 -0.48 -5.60 -18.80
CA CYS A 431 0.46 -4.75 -18.09
C CYS A 431 0.06 -4.68 -16.61
N GLY A 432 1.04 -4.42 -15.74
CA GLY A 432 0.79 -3.85 -14.42
C GLY A 432 0.70 -2.33 -14.56
N ALA A 433 0.04 -1.65 -13.63
CA ALA A 433 0.07 -0.20 -13.53
C ALA A 433 -0.01 0.28 -12.08
N PHE A 434 0.41 1.51 -11.85
CA PHE A 434 0.16 2.26 -10.62
C PHE A 434 -0.27 3.68 -10.98
N ALA A 435 -1.01 4.32 -10.07
CA ALA A 435 -1.42 5.72 -10.20
C ALA A 435 -0.63 6.60 -9.24
N ARG A 436 -0.37 7.84 -9.64
CA ARG A 436 0.17 8.92 -8.81
C ARG A 436 -0.84 10.06 -8.83
N TRP A 437 -1.18 10.57 -7.66
CA TRP A 437 -1.99 11.77 -7.54
C TRP A 437 -1.17 12.88 -6.90
N ASP A 438 -1.10 14.06 -7.52
CA ASP A 438 -0.37 15.21 -6.98
C ASP A 438 -1.37 16.21 -6.34
N TYR A 439 -0.90 16.97 -5.34
CA TYR A 439 -1.69 18.02 -4.72
C TYR A 439 -2.09 19.08 -5.76
N MET A 440 -3.33 19.57 -5.68
CA MET A 440 -3.91 20.55 -6.60
C MET A 440 -3.98 20.08 -8.07
N THR A 441 -4.11 18.77 -8.30
CA THR A 441 -4.49 18.21 -9.60
C THR A 441 -5.88 17.57 -9.55
N ASP A 442 -6.56 17.56 -10.71
CA ASP A 442 -7.89 17.01 -10.92
C ASP A 442 -7.88 15.62 -11.57
N GLU A 443 -6.73 15.19 -12.11
CA GLU A 443 -6.55 13.87 -12.70
C GLU A 443 -5.33 13.12 -12.13
N PRO A 444 -5.37 11.77 -12.11
CA PRO A 444 -4.24 10.93 -11.75
C PRO A 444 -3.26 10.76 -12.93
N GLN A 445 -1.97 10.68 -12.62
CA GLN A 445 -0.94 10.23 -13.54
C GLN A 445 -0.79 8.71 -13.43
N ILE A 446 -0.99 7.98 -14.52
CA ILE A 446 -0.95 6.51 -14.50
C ILE A 446 0.27 6.03 -15.28
N THR A 447 1.02 5.11 -14.68
CA THR A 447 2.19 4.48 -15.30
C THR A 447 1.94 2.99 -15.43
N SER A 448 1.91 2.50 -16.67
CA SER A 448 1.84 1.06 -17.00
C SER A 448 3.23 0.50 -17.25
N TYR A 449 3.42 -0.79 -16.95
CA TYR A 449 4.69 -1.48 -17.11
C TYR A 449 4.50 -2.98 -17.40
N THR A 450 5.53 -3.60 -17.99
CA THR A 450 5.66 -5.06 -18.13
C THR A 450 7.03 -5.49 -17.65
N LEU A 451 7.15 -6.70 -17.10
CA LEU A 451 8.45 -7.22 -16.63
C LEU A 451 9.40 -7.61 -17.80
N GLU A 452 8.90 -7.74 -19.03
CA GLU A 452 9.73 -8.05 -20.21
C GLU A 452 10.59 -6.85 -20.66
N ASP A 453 10.19 -5.61 -20.31
CA ASP A 453 10.95 -4.39 -20.58
C ASP A 453 12.18 -4.23 -19.66
N ILE A 454 12.36 -5.14 -18.71
CA ILE A 454 13.46 -5.13 -17.74
C ILE A 454 14.72 -5.72 -18.40
N ASN A 455 15.52 -4.87 -19.04
CA ASN A 455 16.88 -5.26 -19.42
C ASN A 455 17.64 -5.71 -18.16
N SER A 456 18.10 -6.97 -18.20
CA SER A 456 18.80 -7.74 -17.15
C SER A 456 20.19 -7.21 -16.75
N SER A 457 20.43 -5.90 -16.88
CA SER A 457 21.73 -5.25 -16.62
C SER A 457 21.72 -4.20 -15.51
N GLU A 458 20.56 -3.77 -15.01
CA GLU A 458 20.48 -2.93 -13.81
C GLU A 458 20.17 -3.79 -12.59
N LYS A 459 21.20 -4.13 -11.82
CA LYS A 459 20.99 -4.62 -10.45
C LYS A 459 20.19 -3.55 -9.70
N LEU A 460 18.99 -3.91 -9.25
CA LEU A 460 18.22 -3.10 -8.30
C LEU A 460 19.12 -2.74 -7.11
N SER A 461 19.42 -1.46 -6.95
CA SER A 461 20.35 -0.97 -5.91
C SER A 461 19.62 0.00 -4.98
N PHE A 462 18.91 -0.58 -4.00
CA PHE A 462 18.18 0.17 -2.97
C PHE A 462 19.10 0.85 -1.94
N ASN A 463 20.35 0.36 -1.81
CA ASN A 463 21.37 0.86 -0.86
C ASN A 463 21.74 2.35 -1.04
N LYS A 464 21.56 2.93 -2.24
CA LYS A 464 21.82 4.37 -2.47
C LYS A 464 20.78 5.29 -1.85
N GLN A 465 19.55 4.83 -1.61
CA GLN A 465 18.48 5.66 -1.04
C GLN A 465 18.59 5.73 0.50
N VAL A 466 19.03 4.65 1.16
CA VAL A 466 19.20 4.59 2.63
C VAL A 466 20.44 5.38 3.10
N THR A 467 21.54 5.31 2.35
CA THR A 467 22.82 5.95 2.72
C THR A 467 22.76 7.49 2.80
N LEU A 468 21.85 8.14 2.08
CA LEU A 468 21.70 9.60 2.12
C LEU A 468 21.15 10.13 3.45
N PHE A 469 20.24 9.39 4.10
CA PHE A 469 19.61 9.80 5.37
C PHE A 469 20.45 9.40 6.60
N GLU A 470 21.32 8.40 6.45
CA GLU A 470 22.23 7.93 7.50
C GLU A 470 23.60 8.64 7.48
N ASP A 471 23.87 9.51 6.49
CA ASP A 471 25.11 10.28 6.39
C ASP A 471 25.20 11.34 7.53
N PRO A 472 26.18 11.28 8.43
CA PRO A 472 26.36 12.24 9.52
C PRO A 472 26.50 13.69 9.05
N VAL A 473 27.05 13.91 7.86
CA VAL A 473 27.20 15.23 7.22
C VAL A 473 25.83 15.74 6.79
N TYR A 474 25.00 14.87 6.21
CA TYR A 474 23.62 15.20 5.83
C TYR A 474 22.77 15.52 7.07
N GLN A 475 22.82 14.69 8.12
CA GLN A 475 22.11 14.94 9.37
C GLN A 475 22.55 16.25 10.06
N THR A 476 23.86 16.55 10.03
CA THR A 476 24.39 17.81 10.58
C THR A 476 23.90 19.02 9.78
N LEU A 477 23.86 18.90 8.46
CA LEU A 477 23.34 19.94 7.57
C LEU A 477 21.84 20.18 7.82
N MET A 478 21.05 19.11 7.97
CA MET A 478 19.63 19.17 8.27
C MET A 478 19.34 19.84 9.62
N LYS A 479 20.10 19.49 10.67
CA LYS A 479 19.99 20.17 11.98
C LYS A 479 20.21 21.68 11.87
N LYS A 480 21.16 22.12 11.03
CA LYS A 480 21.42 23.55 10.79
C LYS A 480 20.30 24.22 10.00
N ILE A 481 19.72 23.54 9.01
CA ILE A 481 18.56 24.02 8.24
C ILE A 481 17.36 24.24 9.18
N VAL A 482 17.07 23.24 10.01
CA VAL A 482 15.96 23.29 10.99
C VAL A 482 16.16 24.42 12.00
N ALA A 483 17.37 24.61 12.52
CA ALA A 483 17.67 25.68 13.47
C ALA A 483 17.43 27.10 12.90
N LYS A 484 17.38 27.25 11.57
CA LYS A 484 17.15 28.53 10.87
C LYS A 484 15.81 28.59 10.13
N LYS A 485 14.90 27.64 10.38
CA LYS A 485 13.57 27.49 9.74
C LYS A 485 12.74 28.78 9.70
N SER A 486 12.64 29.51 10.82
CA SER A 486 11.84 30.75 10.88
C SER A 486 12.39 31.87 10.00
N LEU A 487 13.72 31.99 9.90
CA LEU A 487 14.40 32.94 9.04
C LEU A 487 14.28 32.57 7.56
N LEU A 488 14.44 31.27 7.24
CA LEU A 488 14.26 30.76 5.88
C LEU A 488 12.85 31.06 5.37
N LYS A 489 11.83 30.73 6.16
CA LYS A 489 10.42 31.00 5.82
C LYS A 489 10.19 32.48 5.52
N LYS A 490 10.69 33.38 6.36
CA LYS A 490 10.55 34.83 6.19
C LYS A 490 11.20 35.34 4.91
N GLU A 491 12.41 34.87 4.58
CA GLU A 491 13.11 35.30 3.35
C GLU A 491 12.52 34.68 2.08
N PHE A 492 11.98 33.46 2.16
CA PHE A 492 11.23 32.86 1.07
C PHE A 492 9.92 33.62 0.79
N GLU A 493 9.14 33.94 1.81
CA GLU A 493 7.91 34.74 1.70
C GLU A 493 8.16 36.14 1.15
N LYS A 494 9.28 36.77 1.53
CA LYS A 494 9.71 38.07 1.02
C LYS A 494 10.10 38.03 -0.46
N SER A 495 10.63 36.89 -0.91
CA SER A 495 11.11 36.70 -2.28
C SER A 495 10.01 36.25 -3.24
N ASP A 496 8.95 35.61 -2.73
CA ASP A 496 7.74 35.25 -3.47
C ASP A 496 6.69 36.36 -3.42
N LYS A 497 7.00 37.49 -4.05
CA LYS A 497 6.14 38.70 -4.04
C LYS A 497 4.72 38.47 -4.57
N ASN A 498 4.52 37.41 -5.36
CA ASN A 498 3.26 37.08 -6.01
C ASN A 498 2.50 35.95 -5.30
N ARG A 499 2.99 35.43 -4.16
CA ARG A 499 2.42 34.28 -3.43
C ARG A 499 2.14 33.07 -4.32
N THR A 500 3.04 32.85 -5.28
CA THR A 500 2.95 31.75 -6.24
C THR A 500 3.38 30.42 -5.64
N ASN A 501 3.91 30.42 -4.41
CA ASN A 501 4.54 29.30 -3.73
C ASN A 501 5.68 28.66 -4.54
N HIS A 502 6.25 29.40 -5.49
CA HIS A 502 7.30 28.92 -6.38
C HIS A 502 8.43 29.96 -6.48
N LEU A 503 9.64 29.53 -6.13
CA LEU A 503 10.86 30.34 -6.25
C LEU A 503 11.76 29.78 -7.35
N SER A 504 12.42 30.68 -8.09
CA SER A 504 13.40 30.25 -9.08
C SER A 504 14.57 29.53 -8.39
N PRO A 505 15.21 28.55 -9.06
CA PRO A 505 16.34 27.79 -8.50
C PRO A 505 17.49 28.67 -8.00
N THR A 506 17.73 29.80 -8.66
CA THR A 506 18.78 30.77 -8.31
C THR A 506 18.43 31.52 -7.04
N ILE A 507 17.20 32.04 -6.93
CA ILE A 507 16.72 32.75 -5.73
C ILE A 507 16.70 31.81 -4.52
N TRP A 508 16.24 30.57 -4.70
CA TRP A 508 16.27 29.56 -3.63
C TRP A 508 17.70 29.28 -3.13
N SER A 509 18.65 29.09 -4.06
CA SER A 509 20.05 28.84 -3.76
C SER A 509 20.68 30.00 -2.99
N ASP A 510 20.39 31.24 -3.38
CA ASP A 510 20.90 32.44 -2.71
C ASP A 510 20.35 32.59 -1.29
N ILE A 511 19.06 32.30 -1.08
CA ILE A 511 18.44 32.35 0.25
C ILE A 511 19.06 31.29 1.18
N MET A 512 19.24 30.05 0.69
CA MET A 512 19.85 28.98 1.47
C MET A 512 21.29 29.33 1.86
N LYS A 513 22.09 29.86 0.93
CA LYS A 513 23.45 30.33 1.22
C LYS A 513 23.47 31.44 2.26
N ASN A 514 22.61 32.46 2.10
CA ASN A 514 22.63 33.65 2.95
C ASN A 514 22.06 33.40 4.35
N VAL A 515 21.03 32.58 4.49
CA VAL A 515 20.39 32.31 5.79
C VAL A 515 21.18 31.28 6.59
N LEU A 516 21.74 30.26 5.93
CA LEU A 516 22.50 29.21 6.62
C LEU A 516 23.96 29.59 6.83
N GLN A 517 24.48 30.56 6.09
CA GLN A 517 25.90 30.97 6.13
C GLN A 517 26.85 29.79 5.88
N ILE A 518 26.45 28.92 4.96
CA ILE A 518 27.18 27.71 4.59
C ILE A 518 27.44 27.78 3.08
N ASP A 519 28.72 27.74 2.69
CA ASP A 519 29.14 27.80 1.29
C ASP A 519 29.13 26.40 0.68
N LEU A 520 27.96 25.99 0.17
CA LEU A 520 27.74 24.74 -0.54
C LEU A 520 27.20 25.03 -1.94
N PRO A 521 27.33 24.08 -2.90
CA PRO A 521 26.74 24.19 -4.23
C PRO A 521 25.22 23.98 -4.18
N TRP A 522 24.50 24.91 -3.55
CA TRP A 522 23.07 24.82 -3.25
C TRP A 522 22.20 24.59 -4.48
N LEU A 523 22.55 25.19 -5.62
CA LEU A 523 21.85 24.96 -6.89
C LEU A 523 21.86 23.48 -7.32
N THR A 524 22.97 22.78 -7.07
CA THR A 524 23.14 21.34 -7.36
C THR A 524 22.51 20.46 -6.29
N LEU A 525 22.49 20.94 -5.03
CA LEU A 525 21.87 20.23 -3.91
C LEU A 525 20.34 20.40 -3.86
N ARG A 526 19.78 21.37 -4.58
CA ARG A 526 18.34 21.67 -4.62
C ARG A 526 17.50 20.45 -4.95
N SER A 527 17.92 19.61 -5.90
CA SER A 527 17.21 18.37 -6.27
C SER A 527 17.18 17.33 -5.15
N LYS A 528 18.09 17.41 -4.17
CA LYS A 528 18.10 16.53 -2.99
C LYS A 528 17.20 17.03 -1.86
N PHE A 529 16.91 18.33 -1.83
CA PHE A 529 16.06 18.96 -0.82
C PHE A 529 14.65 19.29 -1.31
N SER A 530 14.39 19.18 -2.62
CA SER A 530 13.04 19.29 -3.21
C SER A 530 12.18 18.06 -2.95
N HIS A 531 12.78 16.94 -2.55
CA HIS A 531 12.09 15.71 -2.19
C HIS A 531 11.83 15.61 -0.68
N VAL A 532 12.68 16.21 0.16
CA VAL A 532 12.51 16.11 1.61
C VAL A 532 11.61 17.24 2.10
N GLY A 533 10.42 16.90 2.58
CA GLY A 533 9.50 17.79 3.30
C GLY A 533 10.05 18.18 4.67
N ILE A 534 11.17 18.91 4.72
CA ILE A 534 11.92 19.27 5.95
C ILE A 534 11.03 20.02 6.97
N MET A 535 9.93 20.62 6.53
CA MET A 535 8.99 21.32 7.39
C MET A 535 8.00 20.37 8.10
N GLU A 536 7.69 19.23 7.51
CA GLU A 536 6.71 18.21 7.95
C GLU A 536 7.35 17.14 8.85
N ASP A 537 8.63 16.81 8.65
CA ASP A 537 9.37 15.93 9.56
C ASP A 537 9.47 16.47 11.00
N LEU A 538 9.34 17.79 11.19
CA LEU A 538 9.22 18.41 12.52
C LEU A 538 7.80 18.41 13.09
N TYR A 539 6.78 18.18 12.27
CA TYR A 539 5.39 18.02 12.69
C TYR A 539 5.06 16.55 13.04
N MET A 540 5.74 15.57 12.43
CA MET A 540 5.56 14.14 12.73
C MET A 540 5.66 13.81 14.23
N TRP A 541 6.62 14.39 14.95
CA TRP A 541 6.77 14.15 16.39
C TRP A 541 5.70 14.85 17.21
N LYS A 542 5.10 15.94 16.71
CA LYS A 542 4.00 16.60 17.40
C LYS A 542 2.76 15.70 17.42
N ASP A 543 2.41 15.08 16.29
CA ASP A 543 1.22 14.23 16.23
C ASP A 543 1.42 12.90 16.97
N THR A 544 2.63 12.34 16.96
CA THR A 544 2.97 11.18 17.80
C THR A 544 3.01 11.52 19.29
N LEU A 545 3.52 12.69 19.68
CA LEU A 545 3.52 13.14 21.08
C LEU A 545 2.12 13.56 21.54
N MET A 546 1.28 14.08 20.65
CA MET A 546 -0.15 14.33 20.91
C MET A 546 -0.92 13.03 21.02
N ALA A 547 -0.60 12.02 20.21
CA ALA A 547 -1.19 10.68 20.34
C ALA A 547 -0.77 10.02 21.65
N LEU A 548 0.50 10.16 22.08
CA LEU A 548 0.98 9.74 23.40
C LEU A 548 0.31 10.53 24.52
N PHE A 549 0.15 11.85 24.38
CA PHE A 549 -0.57 12.68 25.34
C PHE A 549 -2.02 12.19 25.49
N ASN A 550 -2.72 11.97 24.39
CA ASN A 550 -4.10 11.46 24.36
C ASN A 550 -4.22 10.00 24.82
N LEU A 551 -3.14 9.22 24.72
CA LEU A 551 -3.06 7.85 25.24
C LEU A 551 -2.91 7.84 26.77
N ILE A 552 -2.19 8.82 27.31
CA ILE A 552 -1.99 9.00 28.75
C ILE A 552 -3.23 9.69 29.37
N ASP A 553 -3.82 10.66 28.68
CA ASP A 553 -5.08 11.34 29.01
C ASP A 553 -6.28 10.41 28.73
N SER A 554 -6.36 9.37 29.55
CA SER A 554 -7.31 8.27 29.42
C SER A 554 -8.76 8.70 29.63
N ASP A 555 -8.96 9.79 30.39
CA ASP A 555 -10.28 10.40 30.62
C ASP A 555 -10.62 11.52 29.62
N HIS A 556 -9.70 11.84 28.69
CA HIS A 556 -9.83 12.87 27.67
C HIS A 556 -10.13 14.26 28.22
N SER A 557 -9.62 14.56 29.42
CA SER A 557 -9.83 15.85 30.08
C SER A 557 -8.99 16.98 29.47
N GLY A 558 -8.02 16.66 28.62
CA GLY A 558 -7.07 17.59 28.03
C GLY A 558 -5.88 17.91 28.95
N PHE A 559 -5.78 17.21 30.08
CA PHE A 559 -4.71 17.35 31.06
C PHE A 559 -4.31 15.96 31.57
N ILE A 560 -3.02 15.67 31.66
CA ILE A 560 -2.56 14.42 32.25
C ILE A 560 -2.56 14.56 33.77
N SER A 561 -3.33 13.73 34.46
CA SER A 561 -3.27 13.65 35.91
C SER A 561 -2.04 12.89 36.39
N ARG A 562 -1.60 13.15 37.63
CA ARG A 562 -0.47 12.44 38.25
C ARG A 562 -0.67 10.93 38.29
N ASN A 563 -1.91 10.48 38.47
CA ASN A 563 -2.24 9.06 38.52
C ASN A 563 -2.07 8.41 37.14
N GLU A 564 -2.59 9.04 36.08
CA GLU A 564 -2.45 8.58 34.69
C GLU A 564 -0.99 8.48 34.27
N PHE A 565 -0.19 9.50 34.57
CA PHE A 565 1.23 9.50 34.26
C PHE A 565 1.99 8.43 35.06
N SER A 566 1.69 8.29 36.34
CA SER A 566 2.26 7.26 37.22
C SER A 566 1.98 5.84 36.69
N ASP A 567 0.76 5.58 36.22
CA ASP A 567 0.38 4.25 35.75
C ASP A 567 1.08 3.88 34.43
N VAL A 568 1.30 4.86 33.55
CA VAL A 568 2.09 4.70 32.34
C VAL A 568 3.58 4.49 32.65
N LEU A 569 4.16 5.22 33.61
CA LEU A 569 5.54 5.00 34.02
C LEU A 569 5.74 3.62 34.68
N LYS A 570 4.78 3.16 35.49
CA LYS A 570 4.81 1.79 36.05
C LYS A 570 4.79 0.74 34.93
N LEU A 571 3.98 0.94 33.89
CA LEU A 571 3.93 0.05 32.72
C LEU A 571 5.26 0.05 31.93
N LEU A 572 5.89 1.20 31.74
CA LEU A 572 7.15 1.33 31.00
C LEU A 572 8.35 0.73 31.74
N PHE A 573 8.41 0.88 33.07
CA PHE A 573 9.50 0.37 33.90
C PHE A 573 9.28 -1.07 34.42
N TYR A 574 8.13 -1.69 34.10
CA TYR A 574 7.83 -3.08 34.45
C TYR A 574 8.81 -4.08 33.81
N GLY A 575 9.46 -3.69 32.69
CA GLY A 575 10.30 -4.57 31.87
C GLY A 575 11.79 -4.63 32.21
N GLU A 576 12.35 -3.66 32.94
CA GLU A 576 13.82 -3.56 33.03
C GLU A 576 14.46 -4.37 34.17
N ASN A 577 13.74 -4.75 35.25
CA ASN A 577 14.39 -5.40 36.39
C ASN A 577 13.57 -6.42 37.23
N GLY A 578 12.41 -6.89 36.76
CA GLY A 578 11.69 -8.01 37.42
C GLY A 578 11.43 -7.86 38.93
N SER A 579 11.43 -6.63 39.45
CA SER A 579 11.30 -6.29 40.88
C SER A 579 10.34 -5.14 41.03
N ASN A 580 9.36 -5.30 41.92
CA ASN A 580 8.21 -4.43 42.17
C ASN A 580 8.52 -3.04 42.78
N ASN A 581 9.76 -2.56 42.75
CA ASN A 581 10.14 -1.32 43.42
C ASN A 581 10.72 -0.29 42.44
N VAL A 582 9.90 0.24 41.55
CA VAL A 582 10.14 1.60 41.07
C VAL A 582 9.94 2.53 42.27
N ASN A 583 10.99 3.23 42.68
CA ASN A 583 10.94 4.10 43.87
C ASN A 583 9.88 5.19 43.64
N GLN A 584 8.81 5.18 44.45
CA GLN A 584 7.73 6.17 44.36
C GLN A 584 8.26 7.61 44.44
N ALA A 585 9.35 7.84 45.17
CA ALA A 585 9.99 9.16 45.25
C ALA A 585 10.56 9.65 43.91
N TYR A 586 11.04 8.74 43.05
CA TYR A 586 11.54 9.06 41.71
C TYR A 586 10.41 9.39 40.74
N ILE A 587 9.29 8.66 40.83
CA ILE A 587 8.08 8.95 40.03
C ILE A 587 7.56 10.35 40.38
N GLU A 588 7.47 10.68 41.68
CA GLU A 588 7.05 12.01 42.14
C GLU A 588 8.03 13.12 41.73
N GLU A 589 9.33 12.84 41.71
CA GLU A 589 10.35 13.79 41.23
C GLU A 589 10.17 14.10 39.74
N VAL A 590 9.93 13.09 38.91
CA VAL A 590 9.70 13.26 37.46
C VAL A 590 8.40 14.02 37.20
N ILE A 591 7.32 13.67 37.90
CA ILE A 591 6.02 14.35 37.78
C ILE A 591 6.16 15.82 38.20
N SER A 592 6.79 16.09 39.35
CA SER A 592 6.99 17.46 39.85
C SER A 592 7.93 18.29 38.97
N ALA A 593 8.78 17.66 38.15
CA ALA A 593 9.66 18.34 37.21
C ALA A 593 8.98 18.67 35.88
N MET A 594 7.84 18.05 35.58
CA MET A 594 7.05 18.27 34.36
C MET A 594 5.89 19.26 34.59
N ASP A 595 5.30 19.26 35.78
CA ASP A 595 4.28 20.21 36.27
C ASP A 595 4.94 21.56 36.63
N PHE A 596 5.05 22.46 35.64
CA PHE A 596 5.83 23.70 35.74
C PHE A 596 5.07 24.79 36.49
N ASP A 597 3.76 24.86 36.32
CA ASP A 597 2.91 25.84 37.00
C ASP A 597 2.43 25.36 38.38
N LYS A 598 2.69 24.09 38.72
CA LYS A 598 2.40 23.43 40.01
C LYS A 598 0.92 23.32 40.29
N ASP A 599 0.09 23.23 39.25
CA ASP A 599 -1.35 23.05 39.38
C ASP A 599 -1.75 21.59 39.72
N GLY A 600 -0.78 20.67 39.69
CA GLY A 600 -0.99 19.26 40.01
C GLY A 600 -1.41 18.40 38.82
N LYS A 601 -1.42 18.97 37.61
CA LYS A 601 -1.70 18.32 36.33
C LYS A 601 -0.56 18.65 35.35
N ILE A 602 -0.53 17.97 34.20
CA ILE A 602 0.45 18.24 33.15
C ILE A 602 -0.32 18.59 31.88
N ASP A 603 -0.20 19.84 31.44
CA ASP A 603 -0.82 20.28 30.19
C ASP A 603 0.02 19.88 28.95
N VAL A 604 -0.58 20.01 27.76
CA VAL A 604 0.08 19.65 26.49
C VAL A 604 1.41 20.40 26.28
N ASN A 605 1.49 21.67 26.69
CA ASN A 605 2.71 22.47 26.51
C ASN A 605 3.80 22.06 27.50
N GLU A 606 3.44 21.69 28.72
CA GLU A 606 4.33 21.16 29.76
C GLU A 606 4.89 19.79 29.37
N PHE A 607 4.02 18.90 28.89
CA PHE A 607 4.37 17.57 28.38
C PHE A 607 5.35 17.66 27.20
N LEU A 608 5.11 18.56 26.24
CA LEU A 608 5.99 18.77 25.09
C LEU A 608 7.28 19.52 25.44
N GLY A 609 7.22 20.44 26.41
CA GLY A 609 8.32 21.34 26.78
C GLY A 609 9.54 20.65 27.41
N LYS A 610 9.33 19.57 28.18
CA LYS A 610 10.41 18.79 28.81
C LYS A 610 11.06 17.79 27.85
N ILE A 611 10.30 17.20 26.93
CA ILE A 611 10.82 16.22 25.95
C ILE A 611 11.76 16.90 24.93
N TRP A 612 11.64 18.22 24.74
CA TRP A 612 12.47 18.99 23.78
C TRP A 612 13.64 19.75 24.42
N LYS A 613 13.71 19.86 25.74
CA LYS A 613 14.89 20.38 26.44
C LYS A 613 15.81 19.22 26.83
N LYS A 614 16.86 19.03 26.03
CA LYS A 614 18.08 18.37 26.51
C LYS A 614 18.76 19.31 27.50
N ASP A 615 18.78 18.93 28.77
CA ASP A 615 19.93 19.26 29.62
C ASP A 615 21.04 18.22 29.37
#